data_AF-A0A6C0HKW4-F1
#
_entry.id   AF-A0A6C0HKW4-F1
#
_cell.length_a   1.000
_cell.length_b   1.000
_cell.length_c   1.000
_cell.angle_alpha   90.00
_cell.angle_beta   90.00
_cell.angle_gamma   90.00
#
_symmetry.space_group_name_H-M   'P 1'
#
loop_
_entity.id
_entity.type
_entity.pdbx_description
1 polymer ?
#
loop_
_entity_poly.entity_id
_entity_poly.type
_entity_poly.pdbx_seq_one_letter_code
_entity_poly.pdbx_strand_id
1 'polypeptide(L)'
;MTQAGTQCKVRGKVVEGREGRLCGTHSKPQPAQCTIITRGVPCTHRLVAGSTVECSYHKNSRERRERWNLWQNTKARLRNNYIERLGDHPVRVNPFFETVLSTYLIQAVNHRIANPTQTDNEAVDAFPLPAIIDLVAIIEARAAENAARMAEWRARQNQHAHLPELGRMAHDSQNVHTKAVNDQSNKNMEILLAIPTEDIPKTQSTLFEIKDAWDKIYTVHKVDARVYEDMKKWWNQAYCTQQNDYLYRRLLRRLWFMIKTTKSEETRTELTKRLQQECAEAFGLCCGGHINRLCNVMVGFDERFVQEVKKGDTTVLQNRFAQIAQIEDDVEKYIQATRVIAEQGLTTEEAAPWLDSLA
;
A
#
# COMPACT_ATOMS: atom_id res chain seq x y z
N MET A 1 -16.86 73.18 -27.63
CA MET A 1 -16.99 72.01 -26.74
C MET A 1 -16.58 70.77 -27.52
N THR A 2 -15.67 70.04 -26.91
CA THR A 2 -14.95 68.84 -27.34
C THR A 2 -15.87 67.69 -27.77
N GLN A 3 -15.59 67.08 -28.92
CA GLN A 3 -15.84 65.65 -29.13
C GLN A 3 -14.55 65.00 -29.61
N ALA A 4 -13.97 64.21 -28.70
CA ALA A 4 -12.83 63.36 -28.94
C ALA A 4 -13.28 62.13 -29.74
N GLY A 5 -12.65 61.91 -30.89
CA GLY A 5 -12.83 60.71 -31.69
C GLY A 5 -12.10 59.52 -31.09
N THR A 6 -12.71 58.34 -31.18
CA THR A 6 -12.04 57.06 -30.94
C THR A 6 -11.73 56.41 -32.29
N GLN A 7 -10.45 56.42 -32.68
CA GLN A 7 -9.93 55.73 -33.84
C GLN A 7 -9.74 54.23 -33.52
N CYS A 8 -10.32 53.35 -34.35
CA CYS A 8 -9.95 51.95 -34.40
C CYS A 8 -8.90 51.76 -35.52
N LYS A 9 -7.63 51.62 -35.14
CA LYS A 9 -6.52 51.29 -36.05
C LYS A 9 -6.57 49.79 -36.38
N VAL A 10 -7.00 49.45 -37.58
CA VAL A 10 -6.72 48.15 -38.20
C VAL A 10 -5.70 48.36 -39.32
N ARG A 11 -4.69 47.50 -39.35
CA ARG A 11 -3.54 47.52 -40.25
C ARG A 11 -3.93 47.80 -41.71
N GLY A 12 -3.19 48.71 -42.31
CA GLY A 12 -3.44 49.30 -43.62
C GLY A 12 -3.71 48.31 -44.74
N LYS A 13 -4.87 48.47 -45.36
CA LYS A 13 -5.09 48.49 -46.81
C LYS A 13 -6.44 49.14 -47.04
N VAL A 14 -6.44 50.27 -47.75
CA VAL A 14 -7.64 50.88 -48.31
C VAL A 14 -8.07 49.98 -49.47
N VAL A 15 -9.27 49.42 -49.40
CA VAL A 15 -9.93 48.77 -50.54
C VAL A 15 -11.26 49.49 -50.73
N GLU A 16 -11.33 50.24 -51.83
CA GLU A 16 -12.54 50.89 -52.29
C GLU A 16 -13.54 49.85 -52.85
N GLY A 17 -14.81 50.07 -52.55
CA GLY A 17 -15.95 49.76 -53.42
C GLY A 17 -16.23 48.30 -53.80
N ARG A 18 -17.32 47.75 -53.27
CA ARG A 18 -18.51 47.41 -54.09
C ARG A 18 -19.70 47.07 -53.20
N GLU A 19 -20.83 47.64 -53.60
CA GLU A 19 -22.15 47.47 -53.04
C GLU A 19 -22.60 46.00 -53.04
N GLY A 20 -23.49 45.70 -52.09
CA GLY A 20 -24.26 44.46 -52.08
C GLY A 20 -23.97 43.58 -50.87
N ARG A 21 -24.59 43.91 -49.74
CA ARG A 21 -24.95 42.88 -48.74
C ARG A 21 -26.11 43.35 -47.88
N LEU A 22 -27.27 42.78 -48.16
CA LEU A 22 -28.45 42.79 -47.30
C LEU A 22 -28.06 42.32 -45.90
N CYS A 23 -28.49 43.06 -44.89
CA CYS A 23 -28.54 42.57 -43.52
C CYS A 23 -29.54 41.40 -43.48
N GLY A 24 -29.18 40.30 -42.82
CA GLY A 24 -30.07 39.15 -42.79
C GLY A 24 -29.41 37.85 -42.40
N THR A 25 -28.73 37.79 -41.26
CA THR A 25 -28.46 36.53 -40.58
C THR A 25 -28.54 36.74 -39.07
N HIS A 26 -29.74 36.58 -38.51
CA HIS A 26 -29.82 35.95 -37.20
C HIS A 26 -29.28 34.54 -37.37
N SER A 27 -27.99 34.36 -37.09
CA SER A 27 -27.38 33.04 -36.95
C SER A 27 -28.18 32.29 -35.90
N LYS A 28 -28.89 31.23 -36.33
CA LYS A 28 -29.45 30.23 -35.42
C LYS A 28 -28.33 29.86 -34.42
N PRO A 29 -28.62 29.75 -33.11
CA PRO A 29 -27.61 29.32 -32.15
C PRO A 29 -27.02 28.01 -32.65
N GLN A 30 -25.71 28.01 -32.93
CA GLN A 30 -25.03 26.79 -33.34
C GLN A 30 -25.22 25.77 -32.21
N PRO A 31 -25.65 24.54 -32.50
CA PRO A 31 -25.76 23.51 -31.48
C PRO A 31 -24.40 23.37 -30.80
N ALA A 32 -24.40 23.44 -29.46
CA ALA A 32 -23.19 23.37 -28.67
C ALA A 32 -22.35 22.17 -29.13
N GLN A 33 -21.16 22.45 -29.69
CA GLN A 33 -20.26 21.41 -30.17
C GLN A 33 -19.81 20.55 -28.99
N CYS A 34 -19.68 19.24 -29.22
CA CYS A 34 -19.27 18.32 -28.18
C CYS A 34 -17.84 18.64 -27.71
N THR A 35 -17.67 18.88 -26.41
CA THR A 35 -16.40 19.24 -25.76
C THR A 35 -15.60 18.05 -25.26
N ILE A 36 -16.01 16.80 -25.55
CA ILE A 36 -15.33 15.62 -25.01
C ILE A 36 -14.04 15.34 -25.76
N ILE A 37 -12.93 15.32 -25.01
CA ILE A 37 -11.57 15.03 -25.48
C ILE A 37 -11.24 13.57 -25.12
N THR A 38 -11.16 12.70 -26.13
CA THR A 38 -10.58 11.35 -25.96
C THR A 38 -9.14 11.36 -26.45
N ARG A 39 -8.18 11.02 -25.58
CA ARG A 39 -6.74 10.96 -25.91
C ARG A 39 -6.16 12.26 -26.49
N GLY A 40 -6.62 13.42 -26.00
CA GLY A 40 -6.12 14.72 -26.46
C GLY A 40 -6.71 15.21 -27.79
N VAL A 41 -7.60 14.45 -28.44
CA VAL A 41 -8.23 14.87 -29.71
C VAL A 41 -9.72 15.14 -29.48
N PRO A 42 -10.21 16.37 -29.75
CA PRO A 42 -11.63 16.68 -29.69
C PRO A 42 -12.39 15.94 -30.79
N CYS A 43 -13.61 15.49 -30.48
CA CYS A 43 -14.46 14.82 -31.46
C CYS A 43 -14.78 15.78 -32.63
N THR A 44 -14.23 15.50 -33.81
CA THR A 44 -14.34 16.36 -35.01
C THR A 44 -15.70 16.28 -35.68
N HIS A 45 -16.49 15.26 -35.37
CA HIS A 45 -17.83 15.11 -35.89
C HIS A 45 -18.79 15.95 -35.03
N ARG A 46 -19.35 17.02 -35.62
CA ARG A 46 -20.43 17.88 -35.08
C ARG A 46 -21.73 17.09 -34.85
N LEU A 47 -21.68 16.06 -34.03
CA LEU A 47 -22.78 15.14 -33.82
C LEU A 47 -23.32 15.37 -32.42
N VAL A 48 -24.59 15.77 -32.40
CA VAL A 48 -25.35 16.05 -31.18
C VAL A 48 -25.74 14.71 -30.56
N ALA A 49 -25.55 14.54 -29.25
CA ALA A 49 -26.01 13.36 -28.53
C ALA A 49 -27.53 13.18 -28.75
N GLY A 50 -27.96 11.98 -29.16
CA GLY A 50 -29.35 11.68 -29.50
C GLY A 50 -29.79 12.03 -30.93
N SER A 51 -28.87 12.42 -31.83
CA SER A 51 -29.17 12.56 -33.26
C SER A 51 -29.05 11.24 -34.03
N THR A 52 -29.61 11.17 -35.24
CA THR A 52 -29.55 10.00 -36.13
C THR A 52 -28.13 9.65 -36.59
N VAL A 53 -27.17 10.56 -36.40
CA VAL A 53 -25.76 10.39 -36.72
C VAL A 53 -24.99 10.61 -35.43
N GLU A 54 -24.83 9.59 -34.59
CA GLU A 54 -24.06 9.64 -33.35
C GLU A 54 -22.78 8.80 -33.51
N CYS A 55 -21.61 9.29 -33.08
CA CYS A 55 -20.40 8.49 -33.14
C CYS A 55 -20.45 7.35 -32.10
N SER A 56 -19.75 6.24 -32.35
CA SER A 56 -19.76 5.06 -31.46
C SER A 56 -19.40 5.39 -30.02
N TYR A 57 -18.48 6.34 -29.79
CA TYR A 57 -18.11 6.77 -28.45
C TYR A 57 -19.24 7.51 -27.72
N HIS A 58 -19.90 8.48 -28.37
CA HIS A 58 -21.04 9.21 -27.77
C HIS A 58 -22.23 8.29 -27.52
N LYS A 59 -22.52 7.41 -28.48
CA LYS A 59 -23.55 6.38 -28.33
C LYS A 59 -23.27 5.51 -27.10
N ASN A 60 -22.06 4.96 -26.97
CA ASN A 60 -21.68 4.14 -25.82
C ASN A 60 -21.72 4.91 -24.49
N SER A 61 -21.30 6.18 -24.48
CA SER A 61 -21.32 7.04 -23.29
C SER A 61 -22.75 7.37 -22.85
N ARG A 62 -23.62 7.72 -23.81
CA ARG A 62 -25.04 7.95 -23.60
C ARG A 62 -25.74 6.69 -23.10
N GLU A 63 -25.55 5.56 -23.77
CA GLU A 63 -26.11 4.26 -23.35
C GLU A 63 -25.60 3.82 -21.96
N ARG A 64 -24.34 4.12 -21.61
CA ARG A 64 -23.82 3.87 -20.25
C ARG A 64 -24.52 4.77 -19.23
N ARG A 65 -24.71 6.05 -19.53
CA ARG A 65 -25.41 7.01 -18.67
C ARG A 65 -26.89 6.65 -18.51
N GLU A 66 -27.56 6.27 -19.60
CA GLU A 66 -28.95 5.82 -19.59
C GLU A 66 -29.10 4.55 -18.75
N ARG A 67 -28.21 3.55 -18.93
CA ARG A 67 -28.17 2.35 -18.08
C ARG A 67 -27.92 2.67 -16.62
N TRP A 68 -26.98 3.57 -16.32
CA TRP A 68 -26.70 4.01 -14.95
C TRP A 68 -27.91 4.70 -14.32
N ASN A 69 -28.57 5.61 -15.04
CA ASN A 69 -29.76 6.30 -14.56
C ASN A 69 -30.93 5.33 -14.33
N LEU A 70 -31.14 4.39 -15.26
CA LEU A 70 -32.14 3.32 -15.10
C LEU A 70 -31.85 2.48 -13.85
N TRP A 71 -30.58 2.14 -13.63
CA TRP A 71 -30.14 1.38 -12.46
C TRP A 71 -30.38 2.16 -11.16
N GLN A 72 -29.99 3.43 -11.09
CA GLN A 72 -30.18 4.28 -9.91
C GLN A 72 -31.66 4.51 -9.60
N ASN A 73 -32.48 4.79 -10.61
CA ASN A 73 -33.92 4.98 -10.43
C ASN A 73 -34.60 3.69 -9.96
N THR A 74 -34.22 2.54 -10.52
CA THR A 74 -34.74 1.23 -10.10
C THR A 74 -34.31 0.91 -8.67
N LYS A 75 -33.05 1.19 -8.31
CA LYS A 75 -32.55 1.02 -6.93
C LYS A 75 -33.34 1.87 -5.94
N ALA A 76 -33.61 3.12 -6.25
CA ALA A 76 -34.37 4.02 -5.39
C ALA A 76 -35.80 3.53 -5.17
N ARG A 77 -36.50 3.08 -6.23
CA ARG A 77 -37.85 2.51 -6.11
C ARG A 77 -37.89 1.24 -5.27
N LEU A 78 -37.00 0.28 -5.55
CA LEU A 78 -36.92 -0.96 -4.78
C LEU A 78 -36.57 -0.68 -3.32
N ARG A 79 -35.65 0.25 -3.03
CA ARG A 79 -35.33 0.67 -1.66
C ARG A 79 -36.56 1.19 -0.92
N ASN A 80 -37.33 2.07 -1.55
CA ASN A 80 -38.53 2.62 -0.93
C ASN A 80 -39.57 1.52 -0.67
N ASN A 81 -39.72 0.56 -1.60
CA ASN A 81 -40.60 -0.59 -1.41
C ASN A 81 -40.18 -1.47 -0.22
N TYR A 82 -38.89 -1.79 -0.08
CA TYR A 82 -38.38 -2.49 1.11
C TYR A 82 -38.66 -1.74 2.42
N ILE A 83 -38.45 -0.41 2.43
CA ILE A 83 -38.67 0.42 3.61
C ILE A 83 -40.16 0.47 3.97
N GLU A 84 -41.03 0.61 2.97
CA GLU A 84 -42.48 0.62 3.16
C GLU A 84 -42.97 -0.72 3.73
N ARG A 85 -42.52 -1.84 3.17
CA ARG A 85 -42.86 -3.19 3.64
C ARG A 85 -42.34 -3.49 5.05
N LEU A 86 -41.22 -2.89 5.44
CA LEU A 86 -40.69 -3.01 6.80
C LEU A 86 -41.50 -2.21 7.83
N GLY A 87 -42.19 -1.15 7.42
CA GLY A 87 -42.93 -0.27 8.35
C GLY A 87 -42.06 0.24 9.50
N ASP A 88 -42.50 -0.04 10.73
CA ASP A 88 -41.84 0.34 11.98
C ASP A 88 -40.97 -0.80 12.58
N HIS A 89 -40.57 -1.78 11.76
CA HIS A 89 -39.75 -2.88 12.24
C HIS A 89 -38.41 -2.37 12.84
N PRO A 90 -37.98 -2.86 14.02
CA PRO A 90 -36.78 -2.36 14.73
C PRO A 90 -35.49 -2.41 13.91
N VAL A 91 -35.39 -3.33 12.95
CA VAL A 91 -34.23 -3.44 12.05
C VAL A 91 -33.97 -2.14 11.27
N ARG A 92 -34.97 -1.28 11.07
CA ARG A 92 -34.84 -0.05 10.28
C ARG A 92 -33.88 0.96 10.91
N VAL A 93 -33.75 0.97 12.24
CA VAL A 93 -32.82 1.85 12.98
C VAL A 93 -31.47 1.18 13.24
N ASN A 94 -31.29 -0.04 12.75
CA ASN A 94 -30.07 -0.80 12.92
C ASN A 94 -28.92 -0.18 12.09
N PRO A 95 -27.74 0.05 12.68
CA PRO A 95 -26.61 0.64 11.95
C PRO A 95 -26.13 -0.22 10.77
N PHE A 96 -26.38 -1.53 10.76
CA PHE A 96 -25.99 -2.44 9.68
C PHE A 96 -27.05 -2.60 8.59
N PHE A 97 -28.27 -2.12 8.82
CA PHE A 97 -29.40 -2.33 7.91
C PHE A 97 -29.14 -1.76 6.52
N GLU A 98 -28.66 -0.52 6.40
CA GLU A 98 -28.37 0.09 5.10
C GLU A 98 -27.26 -0.64 4.32
N THR A 99 -26.28 -1.22 5.03
CA THR A 99 -25.22 -2.02 4.41
C THR A 99 -25.76 -3.33 3.84
N VAL A 100 -26.57 -4.04 4.63
CA VAL A 100 -27.20 -5.29 4.19
C VAL A 100 -28.18 -5.01 3.05
N LEU A 101 -29.08 -4.05 3.23
CA LEU A 101 -30.06 -3.66 2.24
C LEU A 101 -29.40 -3.26 0.92
N SER A 102 -28.29 -2.53 0.96
CA SER A 102 -27.54 -2.15 -0.26
C SER A 102 -27.07 -3.35 -1.08
N THR A 103 -26.69 -4.45 -0.42
CA THR A 103 -26.23 -5.67 -1.09
C THR A 103 -27.40 -6.37 -1.81
N TYR A 104 -28.53 -6.52 -1.12
CA TYR A 104 -29.75 -7.10 -1.70
C TYR A 104 -30.34 -6.22 -2.80
N LEU A 105 -30.28 -4.88 -2.65
CA LEU A 105 -30.72 -3.95 -3.68
C LEU A 105 -29.93 -4.11 -4.98
N ILE A 106 -28.63 -4.38 -4.94
CA ILE A 106 -27.85 -4.62 -6.16
C ILE A 106 -28.39 -5.87 -6.89
N GLN A 107 -28.67 -6.94 -6.15
CA GLN A 107 -29.20 -8.18 -6.73
C GLN A 107 -30.62 -7.99 -7.28
N ALA A 108 -31.50 -7.33 -6.52
CA ALA A 108 -32.88 -7.05 -6.92
C ALA A 108 -32.95 -6.11 -8.14
N VAL A 109 -32.09 -5.09 -8.22
CA VAL A 109 -32.01 -4.20 -9.40
C VAL A 109 -31.56 -4.97 -10.64
N ASN A 110 -30.54 -5.83 -10.51
CA ASN A 110 -30.06 -6.63 -11.63
C ASN A 110 -31.15 -7.62 -12.11
N HIS A 111 -31.87 -8.25 -11.18
CA HIS A 111 -33.01 -9.12 -11.49
C HIS A 111 -34.12 -8.35 -12.21
N ARG A 112 -34.48 -7.16 -11.71
CA ARG A 112 -35.52 -6.31 -12.29
C ARG A 112 -35.18 -5.79 -13.69
N ILE A 113 -33.91 -5.46 -13.94
CA ILE A 113 -33.43 -5.01 -15.26
C ILE A 113 -33.42 -6.19 -16.26
N ALA A 114 -33.04 -7.39 -15.81
CA ALA A 114 -33.05 -8.60 -16.64
C ALA A 114 -34.48 -9.04 -17.00
N ASN A 115 -35.46 -8.78 -16.14
CA ASN A 115 -36.86 -9.16 -16.32
C ASN A 115 -37.77 -7.93 -16.37
N PRO A 116 -37.79 -7.19 -17.50
CA PRO A 116 -38.50 -5.90 -17.59
C PRO A 116 -40.01 -6.00 -17.37
N THR A 117 -40.61 -7.17 -17.63
CA THR A 117 -42.04 -7.46 -17.45
C THR A 117 -42.47 -7.66 -16.00
N GLN A 118 -41.54 -7.97 -15.09
CA GLN A 118 -41.84 -8.10 -13.67
C GLN A 118 -42.08 -6.73 -13.03
N THR A 119 -42.96 -6.70 -12.04
CA THR A 119 -43.21 -5.54 -11.18
C THR A 119 -42.09 -5.36 -10.16
N ASP A 120 -42.02 -4.16 -9.57
CA ASP A 120 -41.07 -3.91 -8.49
C ASP A 120 -41.38 -4.77 -7.24
N ASN A 121 -42.64 -5.16 -7.03
CA ASN A 121 -43.04 -6.07 -5.95
C ASN A 121 -42.49 -7.48 -6.16
N GLU A 122 -42.65 -8.05 -7.36
CA GLU A 122 -42.12 -9.38 -7.69
C GLU A 122 -40.58 -9.41 -7.59
N ALA A 123 -39.91 -8.32 -7.98
CA ALA A 123 -38.46 -8.21 -7.82
C ALA A 123 -38.02 -8.13 -6.36
N VAL A 124 -38.82 -7.55 -5.46
CA VAL A 124 -38.58 -7.57 -4.01
C VAL A 124 -38.89 -8.95 -3.42
N ASP A 125 -39.95 -9.61 -3.88
CA ASP A 125 -40.34 -10.95 -3.40
C ASP A 125 -39.31 -12.03 -3.73
N ALA A 126 -38.55 -11.86 -4.83
CA ALA A 126 -37.42 -12.72 -5.15
C ALA A 126 -36.27 -12.65 -4.12
N PHE A 127 -36.27 -11.63 -3.25
CA PHE A 127 -35.24 -11.34 -2.25
C PHE A 127 -35.90 -11.00 -0.90
N PRO A 128 -36.45 -12.00 -0.20
CA PRO A 128 -37.43 -11.77 0.85
C PRO A 128 -36.87 -11.04 2.08
N LEU A 129 -37.67 -10.13 2.64
CA LEU A 129 -37.35 -9.35 3.84
C LEU A 129 -36.86 -10.17 5.05
N PRO A 130 -37.45 -11.34 5.37
CA PRO A 130 -36.92 -12.20 6.43
C PRO A 130 -35.42 -12.50 6.30
N ALA A 131 -34.91 -12.75 5.08
CA ALA A 131 -33.49 -13.00 4.87
C ALA A 131 -32.61 -11.78 5.17
N ILE A 132 -33.11 -10.57 4.88
CA ILE A 132 -32.43 -9.31 5.23
C ILE A 132 -32.39 -9.14 6.75
N ILE A 133 -33.50 -9.40 7.44
CA ILE A 133 -33.61 -9.30 8.90
C ILE A 133 -32.66 -10.28 9.58
N ASP A 134 -32.67 -11.55 9.16
CA ASP A 134 -31.79 -12.59 9.71
C ASP A 134 -30.31 -12.23 9.53
N LEU A 135 -29.94 -11.72 8.36
CA LEU A 135 -28.56 -11.34 8.09
C LEU A 135 -28.10 -10.14 8.94
N VAL A 136 -28.98 -9.16 9.17
CA VAL A 136 -28.69 -8.04 10.08
C VAL A 136 -28.42 -8.56 11.50
N ALA A 137 -29.25 -9.47 12.01
CA ALA A 137 -29.06 -10.07 13.33
C ALA A 137 -27.72 -10.85 13.43
N ILE A 138 -27.36 -11.60 12.39
CA ILE A 138 -26.07 -12.32 12.33
C ILE A 138 -24.89 -11.35 12.39
N ILE A 139 -24.95 -10.24 11.64
CA ILE A 139 -23.88 -9.23 11.61
C ILE A 139 -23.76 -8.55 12.97
N GLU A 140 -24.86 -8.23 13.64
CA GLU A 140 -24.85 -7.67 14.98
C GLU A 140 -24.19 -8.60 16.00
N ALA A 141 -24.56 -9.89 15.99
CA ALA A 141 -23.97 -10.87 16.89
C ALA A 141 -22.45 -10.97 16.70
N ARG A 142 -21.99 -10.99 15.44
CA ARG A 142 -20.55 -10.97 15.11
C ARG A 142 -19.87 -9.66 15.49
N ALA A 143 -20.54 -8.52 15.36
CA ALA A 143 -20.00 -7.24 15.76
C ALA A 143 -19.81 -7.17 17.28
N ALA A 144 -20.77 -7.69 18.05
CA ALA A 144 -20.68 -7.81 19.51
C ALA A 144 -19.55 -8.74 19.94
N GLU A 145 -19.40 -9.91 19.31
CA GLU A 145 -18.29 -10.83 19.55
C GLU A 145 -16.94 -10.17 19.28
N ASN A 146 -16.80 -9.48 18.14
CA ASN A 146 -15.58 -8.75 17.81
C ASN A 146 -15.29 -7.61 18.81
N ALA A 147 -16.32 -6.88 19.24
CA ALA A 147 -16.16 -5.83 20.24
C ALA A 147 -15.67 -6.41 21.59
N ALA A 148 -16.22 -7.55 22.01
CA ALA A 148 -15.76 -8.26 23.21
C ALA A 148 -14.29 -8.71 23.07
N ARG A 149 -13.93 -9.31 21.94
CA ARG A 149 -12.53 -9.71 21.65
C ARG A 149 -11.57 -8.53 21.65
N MET A 150 -11.98 -7.39 21.08
CA MET A 150 -11.17 -6.16 21.10
C MET A 150 -11.06 -5.55 22.49
N ALA A 151 -12.12 -5.64 23.31
CA ALA A 151 -12.09 -5.19 24.70
C ALA A 151 -11.12 -6.05 25.54
N GLU A 152 -11.16 -7.37 25.37
CA GLU A 152 -10.21 -8.30 26.00
C GLU A 152 -8.76 -8.00 25.56
N TRP A 153 -8.52 -7.82 24.26
CA TRP A 153 -7.20 -7.44 23.74
C TRP A 153 -6.69 -6.13 24.35
N ARG A 154 -7.56 -5.10 24.46
CA ARG A 154 -7.23 -3.84 25.13
C ARG A 154 -6.95 -4.02 26.62
N ALA A 155 -7.70 -4.88 27.30
CA ALA A 155 -7.47 -5.18 28.72
C ALA A 155 -6.09 -5.83 28.93
N ARG A 156 -5.68 -6.77 28.06
CA ARG A 156 -4.34 -7.38 28.07
C ARG A 156 -3.24 -6.33 27.81
N GLN A 157 -3.43 -5.44 26.83
CA GLN A 157 -2.48 -4.34 26.57
C GLN A 157 -2.34 -3.42 27.79
N ASN A 158 -3.45 -3.11 28.47
CA ASN A 158 -3.43 -2.27 29.68
C ASN A 158 -2.78 -2.95 30.89
N GLN A 159 -2.66 -4.29 30.94
CA GLN A 159 -1.95 -4.97 32.04
C GLN A 159 -0.50 -4.52 32.14
N HIS A 160 0.14 -4.09 31.04
CA HIS A 160 1.50 -3.59 31.04
C HIS A 160 1.59 -2.05 31.07
N ALA A 161 0.46 -1.32 31.13
CA ALA A 161 0.44 0.14 31.04
C ALA A 161 1.22 0.83 32.18
N HIS A 162 1.38 0.17 33.33
CA HIS A 162 2.09 0.66 34.50
C HIS A 162 3.62 0.52 34.41
N LEU A 163 4.13 -0.24 33.44
CA LEU A 163 5.57 -0.34 33.21
C LEU A 163 6.09 0.93 32.53
N PRO A 164 7.31 1.40 32.86
CA PRO A 164 8.01 2.39 32.05
C PRO A 164 8.02 1.96 30.57
N GLU A 165 8.07 2.91 29.65
CA GLU A 165 7.96 2.65 28.21
C GLU A 165 8.94 1.57 27.71
N LEU A 166 10.17 1.58 28.21
CA LEU A 166 11.18 0.55 27.97
C LEU A 166 10.78 -0.84 28.51
N GLY A 167 10.12 -0.89 29.67
CA GLY A 167 9.59 -2.13 30.24
C GLY A 167 8.44 -2.70 29.40
N ARG A 168 7.58 -1.85 28.83
CA ARG A 168 6.53 -2.30 27.90
C ARG A 168 7.10 -2.89 26.62
N MET A 169 8.11 -2.23 26.04
CA MET A 169 8.81 -2.74 24.86
C MET A 169 9.54 -4.06 25.15
N ALA A 170 10.17 -4.22 26.32
CA ALA A 170 10.89 -5.43 26.68
C ALA A 170 9.97 -6.66 26.88
N HIS A 171 8.72 -6.43 27.27
CA HIS A 171 7.72 -7.49 27.50
C HIS A 171 6.78 -7.74 26.33
N ASP A 172 6.85 -6.94 25.27
CA ASP A 172 6.09 -7.19 24.05
C ASP A 172 6.72 -8.36 23.28
N SER A 173 6.01 -9.49 23.27
CA SER A 173 6.43 -10.72 22.57
C SER A 173 6.46 -10.56 21.05
N GLN A 174 5.86 -9.50 20.49
CA GLN A 174 5.95 -9.11 19.09
C GLN A 174 7.02 -8.06 18.83
N ASN A 175 7.74 -7.60 19.87
CA ASN A 175 8.80 -6.63 19.67
C ASN A 175 9.99 -7.25 18.95
N VAL A 176 10.14 -6.86 17.69
CA VAL A 176 11.27 -7.24 16.84
C VAL A 176 12.58 -6.57 17.25
N HIS A 177 12.54 -5.55 18.13
CA HIS A 177 13.72 -4.90 18.72
C HIS A 177 14.23 -5.65 19.97
N THR A 178 14.33 -6.98 19.91
CA THR A 178 15.01 -7.72 20.96
C THR A 178 16.51 -7.37 20.97
N LYS A 179 17.15 -7.51 22.13
CA LYS A 179 18.60 -7.25 22.26
C LYS A 179 19.41 -8.08 21.26
N ALA A 180 19.06 -9.35 21.06
CA ALA A 180 19.75 -10.22 20.12
C ALA A 180 19.68 -9.72 18.66
N VAL A 181 18.50 -9.30 18.21
CA VAL A 181 18.30 -8.70 16.88
C VAL A 181 19.10 -7.42 16.74
N ASN A 182 19.04 -6.54 17.75
CA ASN A 182 19.79 -5.28 17.73
C ASN A 182 21.31 -5.53 17.72
N ASP A 183 21.82 -6.44 18.55
CA ASP A 183 23.24 -6.77 18.63
C ASP A 183 23.76 -7.33 17.31
N GLN A 184 22.94 -8.11 16.59
CA GLN A 184 23.30 -8.65 15.29
C GLN A 184 23.26 -7.59 14.19
N SER A 185 22.19 -6.79 14.11
CA SER A 185 22.12 -5.68 13.16
C SER A 185 23.30 -4.70 13.38
N ASN A 186 23.70 -4.48 14.63
CA ASN A 186 24.85 -3.64 14.98
C ASN A 186 26.17 -4.19 14.43
N LYS A 187 26.42 -5.51 14.54
CA LYS A 187 27.64 -6.14 13.98
C LYS A 187 27.72 -5.97 12.46
N ASN A 188 26.62 -6.24 11.74
CA ASN A 188 26.61 -6.08 10.29
C ASN A 188 26.76 -4.60 9.89
N MET A 189 26.17 -3.70 10.67
CA MET A 189 26.33 -2.25 10.50
C MET A 189 27.78 -1.82 10.69
N GLU A 190 28.47 -2.33 11.70
CA GLU A 190 29.90 -2.05 11.97
C GLU A 190 30.79 -2.47 10.81
N ILE A 191 30.51 -3.61 10.18
CA ILE A 191 31.27 -4.07 9.00
C ILE A 191 31.15 -3.07 7.85
N LEU A 192 29.94 -2.58 7.56
CA LEU A 192 29.76 -1.55 6.55
C LEU A 192 30.50 -0.26 6.95
N LEU A 193 30.30 0.21 8.19
CA LEU A 193 30.88 1.46 8.68
C LEU A 193 32.42 1.44 8.76
N ALA A 194 33.02 0.26 8.91
CA ALA A 194 34.46 0.07 8.89
C ALA A 194 35.09 0.45 7.55
N ILE A 195 34.31 0.53 6.46
CA ILE A 195 34.77 1.07 5.18
C ILE A 195 35.06 2.57 5.36
N PRO A 196 36.33 2.99 5.20
CA PRO A 196 36.73 4.38 5.30
C PRO A 196 35.99 5.24 4.28
N THR A 197 35.66 6.49 4.64
CA THR A 197 34.88 7.36 3.75
C THR A 197 35.71 7.84 2.56
N GLU A 198 37.01 7.94 2.75
CA GLU A 198 38.04 8.28 1.77
C GLU A 198 38.17 7.28 0.64
N ASP A 199 37.88 6.00 0.89
CA ASP A 199 37.89 4.95 -0.13
C ASP A 199 36.72 5.08 -1.11
N ILE A 200 35.64 5.77 -0.69
CA ILE A 200 34.45 5.96 -1.50
C ILE A 200 34.66 7.17 -2.42
N PRO A 201 34.61 7.01 -3.76
CA PRO A 201 34.78 8.12 -4.68
C PRO A 201 33.86 9.29 -4.35
N LYS A 202 34.41 10.51 -4.29
CA LYS A 202 33.62 11.74 -4.03
C LYS A 202 32.56 11.99 -5.11
N THR A 203 32.78 11.46 -6.31
CA THR A 203 31.88 11.52 -7.46
C THR A 203 30.73 10.51 -7.38
N GLN A 204 30.72 9.59 -6.42
CA GLN A 204 29.69 8.57 -6.31
C GLN A 204 28.32 9.20 -6.01
N SER A 205 27.39 9.06 -6.94
CA SER A 205 26.01 9.53 -6.82
C SER A 205 25.10 8.35 -6.49
N THR A 206 25.21 7.83 -5.27
CA THR A 206 24.65 6.53 -4.89
C THR A 206 23.18 6.33 -5.26
N LEU A 207 22.28 7.24 -4.90
CA LEU A 207 20.86 7.08 -5.24
C LEU A 207 20.62 7.05 -6.76
N PHE A 208 21.29 7.92 -7.49
CA PHE A 208 21.15 7.99 -8.95
C PHE A 208 21.71 6.74 -9.62
N GLU A 209 22.89 6.30 -9.21
CA GLU A 209 23.54 5.09 -9.73
C GLU A 209 22.71 3.83 -9.46
N ILE A 210 22.14 3.69 -8.25
CA ILE A 210 21.24 2.57 -7.92
C ILE A 210 20.01 2.62 -8.82
N LYS A 211 19.40 3.80 -8.98
CA LYS A 211 18.21 3.95 -9.83
C LYS A 211 18.50 3.56 -11.28
N ASP A 212 19.60 4.05 -11.84
CA ASP A 212 20.04 3.73 -13.19
C ASP A 212 20.33 2.23 -13.36
N ALA A 213 20.97 1.60 -12.37
CA ALA A 213 21.21 0.16 -12.38
C ALA A 213 19.89 -0.64 -12.36
N TRP A 214 18.92 -0.24 -11.55
CA TRP A 214 17.60 -0.88 -11.50
C TRP A 214 16.79 -0.67 -12.78
N ASP A 215 16.81 0.52 -13.37
CA ASP A 215 16.13 0.79 -14.64
C ASP A 215 16.67 -0.12 -15.77
N LYS A 216 17.97 -0.45 -15.73
CA LYS A 216 18.63 -1.37 -16.67
C LYS A 216 18.28 -2.84 -16.43
N ILE A 217 18.15 -3.27 -15.18
CA ILE A 217 17.83 -4.66 -14.82
C ILE A 217 16.33 -4.94 -15.05
N TYR A 218 15.47 -4.01 -14.65
CA TYR A 218 14.01 -4.19 -14.58
C TYR A 218 13.29 -3.44 -15.71
N THR A 219 13.66 -3.74 -16.97
CA THR A 219 13.14 -3.04 -18.15
C THR A 219 11.66 -3.32 -18.43
N VAL A 220 11.21 -4.56 -18.19
CA VAL A 220 9.83 -5.00 -18.44
C VAL A 220 8.91 -4.66 -17.26
N HIS A 221 9.34 -4.99 -16.04
CA HIS A 221 8.60 -4.72 -14.81
C HIS A 221 9.34 -3.66 -14.00
N LYS A 222 9.12 -2.39 -14.33
CA LYS A 222 9.78 -1.27 -13.67
C LYS A 222 9.63 -1.39 -12.14
N VAL A 223 10.72 -1.06 -11.44
CA VAL A 223 10.70 -0.96 -9.98
C VAL A 223 9.61 0.04 -9.55
N ASP A 224 8.84 -0.34 -8.54
CA ASP A 224 7.81 0.53 -7.98
C ASP A 224 8.42 1.84 -7.50
N ALA A 225 7.92 2.96 -8.01
CA ALA A 225 8.41 4.30 -7.69
C ALA A 225 8.39 4.59 -6.18
N ARG A 226 7.47 3.96 -5.43
CA ARG A 226 7.36 4.10 -3.97
C ARG A 226 8.61 3.62 -3.24
N VAL A 227 9.29 2.59 -3.75
CA VAL A 227 10.53 2.07 -3.16
C VAL A 227 11.64 3.11 -3.27
N TYR A 228 11.79 3.73 -4.45
CA TYR A 228 12.81 4.76 -4.66
C TYR A 228 12.54 6.03 -3.85
N GLU A 229 11.29 6.48 -3.79
CA GLU A 229 10.92 7.65 -2.98
C GLU A 229 11.13 7.41 -1.48
N ASP A 230 10.86 6.18 -1.00
CA ASP A 230 11.15 5.82 0.38
C ASP A 230 12.65 5.79 0.69
N MET A 231 13.48 5.21 -0.19
CA MET A 231 14.94 5.29 -0.07
C MET A 231 15.44 6.73 -0.04
N LYS A 232 14.88 7.60 -0.90
CA LYS A 232 15.23 9.03 -0.97
C LYS A 232 14.81 9.78 0.30
N LYS A 233 13.66 9.44 0.89
CA LYS A 233 13.24 9.97 2.19
C LYS A 233 14.28 9.60 3.27
N TRP A 234 14.63 8.32 3.41
CA TRP A 234 15.60 7.87 4.41
C TRP A 234 17.03 8.37 4.14
N TRP A 235 17.40 8.54 2.88
CA TRP A 235 18.65 9.19 2.50
C TRP A 235 18.77 10.61 3.06
N ASN A 236 17.66 11.34 3.16
CA ASN A 236 17.61 12.71 3.67
C ASN A 236 17.28 12.78 5.17
N GLN A 237 17.05 11.65 5.82
CA GLN A 237 16.75 11.59 7.24
C GLN A 237 18.02 11.89 8.06
N ALA A 238 18.00 13.02 8.76
CA ALA A 238 19.11 13.46 9.61
C ALA A 238 19.15 12.75 10.98
N TYR A 239 18.06 12.10 11.39
CA TYR A 239 17.93 11.48 12.70
C TYR A 239 17.48 10.02 12.57
N CYS A 240 18.38 9.09 12.93
CA CYS A 240 18.08 7.67 13.03
C CYS A 240 18.39 7.11 14.42
N THR A 241 19.66 7.16 14.83
CA THR A 241 20.10 6.83 16.20
C THR A 241 20.47 8.10 16.96
N GLN A 242 21.10 9.06 16.29
CA GLN A 242 21.52 10.33 16.87
C GLN A 242 21.18 11.50 15.93
N GLN A 243 21.12 12.70 16.50
CA GLN A 243 20.86 13.90 15.72
C GLN A 243 22.01 14.17 14.74
N ASN A 244 21.66 14.38 13.46
CA ASN A 244 22.56 14.62 12.34
C ASN A 244 23.50 13.44 11.99
N ASP A 245 23.11 12.19 12.28
CA ASP A 245 23.93 11.02 11.97
C ASP A 245 23.94 10.64 10.47
N TYR A 246 22.86 10.96 9.75
CA TYR A 246 22.55 10.49 8.40
C TYR A 246 22.91 9.00 8.19
N LEU A 247 22.58 8.16 9.17
CA LEU A 247 23.10 6.79 9.25
C LEU A 247 22.73 5.94 8.03
N TYR A 248 21.47 5.98 7.60
CA TYR A 248 21.00 5.28 6.40
C TYR A 248 21.81 5.68 5.15
N ARG A 249 22.04 6.99 4.94
CA ARG A 249 22.85 7.51 3.83
C ARG A 249 24.28 6.97 3.88
N ARG A 250 24.90 6.99 5.06
CA ARG A 250 26.28 6.52 5.27
C ARG A 250 26.41 5.04 4.94
N LEU A 251 25.47 4.22 5.39
CA LEU A 251 25.44 2.78 5.15
C LEU A 251 25.15 2.45 3.70
N LEU A 252 24.11 3.04 3.10
CA LEU A 252 23.77 2.79 1.69
C LEU A 252 24.92 3.16 0.76
N ARG A 253 25.63 4.27 1.04
CA ARG A 253 26.80 4.69 0.27
C ARG A 253 27.94 3.66 0.33
N ARG A 254 28.19 3.08 1.50
CA ARG A 254 29.21 2.03 1.73
C ARG A 254 28.82 0.70 1.11
N LEU A 255 27.56 0.29 1.28
CA LEU A 255 27.00 -0.90 0.66
C LEU A 255 27.11 -0.82 -0.86
N TRP A 256 26.71 0.31 -1.45
CA TRP A 256 26.82 0.50 -2.90
C TRP A 256 28.25 0.47 -3.39
N PHE A 257 29.19 1.04 -2.62
CA PHE A 257 30.61 0.93 -2.92
C PHE A 257 31.07 -0.54 -2.93
N MET A 258 30.73 -1.32 -1.90
CA MET A 258 31.04 -2.76 -1.86
C MET A 258 30.51 -3.51 -3.08
N ILE A 259 29.23 -3.31 -3.42
CA ILE A 259 28.60 -3.92 -4.60
C ILE A 259 29.38 -3.57 -5.86
N LYS A 260 29.74 -2.30 -6.06
CA LYS A 260 30.51 -1.86 -7.24
C LYS A 260 31.91 -2.45 -7.32
N THR A 261 32.57 -2.63 -6.18
CA THR A 261 33.93 -3.22 -6.09
C THR A 261 33.94 -4.75 -6.17
N THR A 262 32.77 -5.39 -6.19
CA THR A 262 32.66 -6.83 -6.37
C THR A 262 33.18 -7.21 -7.75
N LYS A 263 34.16 -8.14 -7.80
CA LYS A 263 34.91 -8.49 -9.02
C LYS A 263 34.04 -9.19 -10.07
N SER A 264 33.11 -10.04 -9.63
CA SER A 264 32.23 -10.80 -10.52
C SER A 264 31.05 -9.94 -10.94
N GLU A 265 30.85 -9.79 -12.25
CA GLU A 265 29.70 -9.06 -12.82
C GLU A 265 28.38 -9.73 -12.44
N GLU A 266 28.35 -11.06 -12.45
CA GLU A 266 27.19 -11.86 -12.09
C GLU A 266 26.81 -11.61 -10.63
N THR A 267 27.77 -11.72 -9.73
CA THR A 267 27.56 -11.46 -8.30
C THR A 267 27.13 -10.02 -8.04
N ARG A 268 27.73 -9.04 -8.74
CA ARG A 268 27.34 -7.64 -8.64
C ARG A 268 25.91 -7.41 -9.10
N THR A 269 25.48 -8.08 -10.17
CA THR A 269 24.11 -8.01 -10.69
C THR A 269 23.13 -8.59 -9.67
N GLU A 270 23.43 -9.75 -9.09
CA GLU A 270 22.58 -10.38 -8.07
C GLU A 270 22.51 -9.54 -6.79
N LEU A 271 23.62 -8.99 -6.31
CA LEU A 271 23.62 -8.04 -5.19
C LEU A 271 22.78 -6.79 -5.47
N THR A 272 22.78 -6.30 -6.71
CA THR A 272 21.98 -5.14 -7.11
C THR A 272 20.48 -5.47 -7.12
N LYS A 273 20.10 -6.68 -7.56
CA LYS A 273 18.72 -7.20 -7.45
C LYS A 273 18.32 -7.41 -5.99
N ARG A 274 19.22 -7.96 -5.17
CA ARG A 274 18.99 -8.19 -3.75
C ARG A 274 18.77 -6.89 -3.00
N LEU A 275 19.55 -5.85 -3.30
CA LEU A 275 19.33 -4.50 -2.77
C LEU A 275 17.93 -3.97 -3.10
N GLN A 276 17.41 -4.25 -4.31
CA GLN A 276 16.04 -3.85 -4.69
C GLN A 276 15.00 -4.56 -3.82
N GLN A 277 15.13 -5.87 -3.67
CA GLN A 277 14.22 -6.69 -2.87
C GLN A 277 14.20 -6.24 -1.40
N GLU A 278 15.37 -6.09 -0.79
CA GLU A 278 15.48 -5.67 0.61
C GLU A 278 14.94 -4.24 0.82
N CYS A 279 15.17 -3.31 -0.11
CA CYS A 279 14.55 -1.97 -0.04
C CYS A 279 13.02 -2.03 -0.21
N ALA A 280 12.50 -2.92 -1.04
CA ALA A 280 11.05 -3.09 -1.21
C ALA A 280 10.41 -3.70 0.05
N GLU A 281 11.07 -4.69 0.67
CA GLU A 281 10.63 -5.29 1.94
C GLU A 281 10.78 -4.36 3.14
N ALA A 282 11.67 -3.38 3.04
CA ALA A 282 11.82 -2.34 4.06
C ALA A 282 10.68 -1.30 4.02
N PHE A 283 9.87 -1.27 2.96
CA PHE A 283 8.84 -0.25 2.80
C PHE A 283 7.86 -0.21 3.99
N GLY A 284 7.76 0.95 4.63
CA GLY A 284 6.90 1.15 5.79
C GLY A 284 7.51 0.72 7.14
N LEU A 285 8.77 0.29 7.17
CA LEU A 285 9.48 -0.03 8.40
C LEU A 285 10.08 1.22 9.08
N CYS A 286 10.52 1.06 10.32
CA CYS A 286 11.28 2.08 11.06
C CYS A 286 12.75 2.14 10.59
N CYS A 287 13.52 3.12 11.09
CA CYS A 287 14.91 3.28 10.66
C CYS A 287 15.77 2.03 10.91
N GLY A 288 15.59 1.38 12.07
CA GLY A 288 16.27 0.12 12.39
C GLY A 288 15.93 -0.99 11.40
N GLY A 289 14.65 -1.08 11.00
CA GLY A 289 14.20 -2.00 9.96
C GLY A 289 14.90 -1.73 8.61
N HIS A 290 14.97 -0.47 8.18
CA HIS A 290 15.70 -0.12 6.96
C HIS A 290 17.20 -0.47 7.02
N ILE A 291 17.86 -0.16 8.13
CA ILE A 291 19.29 -0.46 8.32
C ILE A 291 19.54 -1.96 8.27
N ASN A 292 18.71 -2.74 8.96
CA ASN A 292 18.84 -4.19 8.99
C ASN A 292 18.65 -4.80 7.59
N ARG A 293 17.68 -4.30 6.83
CA ARG A 293 17.44 -4.69 5.43
C ARG A 293 18.63 -4.37 4.53
N LEU A 294 19.29 -3.22 4.70
CA LEU A 294 20.53 -2.92 3.98
C LEU A 294 21.65 -3.92 4.30
N CYS A 295 21.79 -4.31 5.57
CA CYS A 295 22.80 -5.27 6.00
C CYS A 295 22.58 -6.66 5.38
N ASN A 296 21.31 -7.07 5.23
CA ASN A 296 20.93 -8.38 4.67
C ASN A 296 21.28 -8.55 3.18
N VAL A 297 21.63 -7.47 2.47
CA VAL A 297 22.03 -7.54 1.06
C VAL A 297 23.30 -8.37 0.87
N MET A 298 24.24 -8.32 1.82
CA MET A 298 25.53 -9.00 1.73
C MET A 298 25.51 -10.42 2.32
N VAL A 299 24.44 -10.81 2.99
CA VAL A 299 24.30 -12.13 3.61
C VAL A 299 24.31 -13.21 2.54
N GLY A 300 25.19 -14.20 2.70
CA GLY A 300 25.42 -15.27 1.72
C GLY A 300 26.41 -14.90 0.60
N PHE A 301 26.87 -13.65 0.54
CA PHE A 301 27.89 -13.18 -0.41
C PHE A 301 29.23 -12.83 0.26
N ASP A 302 29.19 -12.41 1.52
CA ASP A 302 30.36 -12.10 2.33
C ASP A 302 30.18 -12.74 3.71
N GLU A 303 31.09 -13.66 4.08
CA GLU A 303 31.01 -14.47 5.31
C GLU A 303 31.02 -13.64 6.58
N ARG A 304 31.47 -12.38 6.51
CA ARG A 304 31.43 -11.46 7.67
C ARG A 304 30.00 -11.05 8.02
N PHE A 305 29.08 -11.08 7.06
CA PHE A 305 27.68 -10.72 7.26
C PHE A 305 26.87 -11.95 7.67
N VAL A 306 26.29 -11.89 8.86
CA VAL A 306 25.52 -13.01 9.43
C VAL A 306 24.03 -12.73 9.29
N GLN A 307 23.27 -13.72 8.81
CA GLN A 307 21.82 -13.65 8.69
C GLN A 307 21.15 -13.50 10.05
N GLU A 308 20.22 -12.56 10.17
CA GLU A 308 19.41 -12.40 11.38
C GLU A 308 18.70 -13.71 11.74
N VAL A 309 19.01 -14.23 12.91
CA VAL A 309 18.39 -15.44 13.44
C VAL A 309 17.06 -15.02 14.06
N LYS A 310 15.95 -15.56 13.55
CA LYS A 310 14.65 -15.30 14.16
C LYS A 310 14.64 -15.86 15.58
N LYS A 311 13.96 -15.14 16.48
CA LYS A 311 13.71 -15.63 17.84
C LYS A 311 13.04 -17.02 17.77
N GLY A 312 13.66 -18.02 18.40
CA GLY A 312 13.16 -19.40 18.36
C GLY A 312 13.47 -20.14 17.05
N ASP A 313 14.45 -19.71 16.26
CA ASP A 313 14.91 -20.48 15.11
C ASP A 313 15.51 -21.82 15.57
N THR A 314 14.73 -22.87 15.35
CA THR A 314 15.05 -24.26 15.67
C THR A 314 16.41 -24.68 15.12
N THR A 315 16.87 -24.11 14.01
CA THR A 315 18.17 -24.45 13.40
C THR A 315 19.34 -23.97 14.25
N VAL A 316 19.22 -22.77 14.83
CA VAL A 316 20.28 -22.21 15.70
C VAL A 316 20.28 -22.90 17.04
N LEU A 317 19.10 -23.21 17.58
CA LEU A 317 18.98 -24.06 18.76
C LEU A 317 19.61 -25.43 18.51
N GLN A 318 19.29 -26.11 17.41
CA GLN A 318 19.89 -27.39 17.04
C GLN A 318 21.42 -27.33 16.96
N ASN A 319 21.97 -26.35 16.25
CA ASN A 319 23.42 -26.22 16.09
C ASN A 319 24.13 -25.94 17.42
N ARG A 320 23.56 -25.09 18.28
CA ARG A 320 24.14 -24.81 19.59
C ARG A 320 23.99 -25.97 20.57
N PHE A 321 22.85 -26.64 20.59
CA PHE A 321 22.65 -27.83 21.43
C PHE A 321 23.54 -28.99 20.99
N ALA A 322 23.80 -29.15 19.69
CA ALA A 322 24.77 -30.13 19.19
C ALA A 322 26.20 -29.86 19.69
N GLN A 323 26.61 -28.59 19.81
CA GLN A 323 27.91 -28.22 20.39
C GLN A 323 27.92 -28.42 21.91
N ILE A 324 26.85 -28.03 22.60
CA ILE A 324 26.72 -28.18 24.05
C ILE A 324 26.75 -29.66 24.45
N ALA A 325 26.11 -30.55 23.66
CA ALA A 325 26.12 -31.99 23.91
C ALA A 325 27.53 -32.62 23.89
N GLN A 326 28.54 -31.96 23.31
CA GLN A 326 29.93 -32.43 23.30
C GLN A 326 30.73 -32.03 24.55
N ILE A 327 30.21 -31.13 25.40
CA ILE A 327 30.84 -30.79 26.68
C ILE A 327 30.79 -32.03 27.57
N GLU A 328 31.81 -32.34 28.38
CA GLU A 328 31.78 -33.55 29.23
C GLU A 328 31.10 -33.30 30.58
N ASP A 329 31.22 -32.09 31.13
CA ASP A 329 30.63 -31.70 32.41
C ASP A 329 29.13 -31.38 32.26
N ASP A 330 28.28 -32.18 32.91
CA ASP A 330 26.82 -32.06 32.87
C ASP A 330 26.31 -30.75 33.49
N VAL A 331 27.01 -30.20 34.49
CA VAL A 331 26.64 -28.92 35.11
C VAL A 331 26.88 -27.78 34.13
N GLU A 332 28.04 -27.79 33.46
CA GLU A 332 28.39 -26.79 32.45
C GLU A 332 27.47 -26.89 31.23
N LYS A 333 27.11 -28.10 30.78
CA LYS A 333 26.10 -28.31 29.72
C LYS A 333 24.80 -27.59 30.04
N TYR A 334 24.26 -27.82 31.23
CA TYR A 334 22.97 -27.28 31.63
C TYR A 334 22.99 -25.75 31.76
N ILE A 335 24.09 -25.18 32.28
CA ILE A 335 24.29 -23.72 32.35
C ILE A 335 24.30 -23.11 30.94
N GLN A 336 25.07 -23.69 30.01
CA GLN A 336 25.15 -23.18 28.64
C GLN A 336 23.83 -23.35 27.88
N ALA A 337 23.14 -24.47 28.06
CA ALA A 337 21.82 -24.72 27.46
C ALA A 337 20.77 -23.71 27.93
N THR A 338 20.70 -23.48 29.25
CA THR A 338 19.79 -22.50 29.85
C THR A 338 20.08 -21.09 29.35
N ARG A 339 21.36 -20.75 29.19
CA ARG A 339 21.78 -19.47 28.63
C ARG A 339 21.35 -19.33 27.16
N VAL A 340 21.52 -20.36 26.33
CA VAL A 340 21.09 -20.34 24.93
C VAL A 340 19.57 -20.21 24.80
N ILE A 341 18.82 -20.91 25.65
CA ILE A 341 17.35 -20.81 25.73
C ILE A 341 16.92 -19.39 26.11
N ALA A 342 17.57 -18.79 27.12
CA ALA A 342 17.30 -17.42 27.54
C ALA A 342 17.68 -16.40 26.45
N GLU A 343 18.81 -16.60 25.75
CA GLU A 343 19.24 -15.77 24.61
C GLU A 343 18.21 -15.80 23.46
N GLN A 344 17.61 -16.97 23.22
CA GLN A 344 16.55 -17.15 22.23
C GLN A 344 15.15 -16.78 22.77
N GLY A 345 15.05 -16.45 24.06
CA GLY A 345 13.84 -16.02 24.75
C GLY A 345 12.67 -16.99 24.61
N LEU A 346 12.94 -18.30 24.62
CA LEU A 346 11.90 -19.33 24.68
C LEU A 346 11.22 -19.30 26.05
N THR A 347 9.94 -19.62 26.07
CA THR A 347 9.19 -19.89 27.30
C THR A 347 9.64 -21.22 27.92
N THR A 348 9.30 -21.44 29.19
CA THR A 348 9.60 -22.69 29.89
C THR A 348 9.01 -23.92 29.18
N GLU A 349 7.83 -23.77 28.59
CA GLU A 349 7.15 -24.83 27.83
C GLU A 349 7.89 -25.16 26.52
N GLU A 350 8.33 -24.14 25.78
CA GLU A 350 9.08 -24.33 24.54
C GLU A 350 10.52 -24.81 24.77
N ALA A 351 11.08 -24.53 25.95
CA ALA A 351 12.42 -24.91 26.37
C ALA A 351 12.53 -26.39 26.79
N ALA A 352 11.45 -26.97 27.33
CA ALA A 352 11.46 -28.31 27.92
C ALA A 352 12.03 -29.40 26.99
N PRO A 353 11.60 -29.53 25.71
CA PRO A 353 12.12 -30.56 24.81
C PRO A 353 13.64 -30.47 24.57
N TRP A 354 14.22 -29.26 24.67
CA TRP A 354 15.65 -29.05 24.47
C TRP A 354 16.46 -29.42 25.70
N LEU A 355 15.98 -29.02 26.89
CA LEU A 355 16.64 -29.37 28.14
C LEU A 355 16.58 -30.88 28.40
N ASP A 356 15.44 -31.50 28.10
CA ASP A 356 15.26 -32.96 28.23
C ASP A 356 16.21 -33.75 27.33
N SER A 357 16.63 -33.19 26.20
CA SER A 357 17.56 -33.85 25.26
C SER A 357 19.02 -33.90 25.74
N LEU A 358 19.35 -33.16 26.81
CA LEU A 358 20.70 -33.11 27.40
C LEU A 358 20.83 -33.94 28.68
N ALA A 359 19.71 -34.39 29.24
CA ALA A 359 19.65 -35.32 30.38
C ALA A 359 19.81 -36.77 29.90
#